data_AF-A0A0G1E295-F1
#
_entry.id   AF-A0A0G1E295-F1
#
_cell.length_a   1.000
_cell.length_b   1.000
_cell.length_c   1.000
_cell.angle_alpha   90.00
_cell.angle_beta   90.00
_cell.angle_gamma   90.00
#
_symmetry.space_group_name_H-M   'P 1'
#
loop_
_entity.id
_entity.type
_entity.pdbx_description
1 polymer ?
#
loop_
_entity_poly.entity_id
_entity_poly.type
_entity_poly.pdbx_seq_one_letter_code
_entity_poly.pdbx_strand_id
1 'polypeptide(L)' 'MLSVERVKELINDPNLSDKEIEEIRDGLFMLAEVMFEQWQAERIKAKKENDNQNEHEKPSGQQQ' A
#
# COMPACT_ATOMS: atom_id res chain seq x y z
N MET A 1 -14.00 -2.97 3.62
CA MET A 1 -14.48 -2.73 2.25
C MET A 1 -15.72 -1.83 2.33
N LEU A 2 -15.94 -0.93 1.38
CA LEU A 2 -17.16 -0.10 1.33
C LEU A 2 -18.37 -0.97 0.93
N SER A 3 -19.60 -0.55 1.24
CA SER A 3 -20.81 -1.20 0.68
C SER A 3 -21.10 -0.65 -0.72
N VAL A 4 -21.93 -1.37 -1.51
CA VAL A 4 -22.36 -0.88 -2.84
C VAL A 4 -23.10 0.45 -2.71
N GLU A 5 -23.99 0.57 -1.73
CA GLU A 5 -24.76 1.80 -1.45
C GLU A 5 -23.84 2.97 -1.16
N ARG A 6 -22.79 2.73 -0.36
CA ARG A 6 -21.84 3.78 -0.04
C ARG A 6 -21.05 4.24 -1.27
N VAL A 7 -20.71 3.33 -2.17
CA VAL A 7 -20.01 3.68 -3.41
C VAL A 7 -20.95 4.41 -4.38
N LYS A 8 -22.23 4.03 -4.45
CA LYS A 8 -23.25 4.79 -5.20
C LYS A 8 -23.36 6.24 -4.74
N GLU A 9 -23.41 6.47 -3.42
CA GLU A 9 -23.47 7.83 -2.86
C GLU A 9 -22.22 8.65 -3.20
N LEU A 10 -21.04 8.02 -3.20
CA LEU A 10 -19.77 8.68 -3.46
C LEU A 10 -19.58 9.03 -4.94
N ILE A 11 -19.96 8.12 -5.83
CA ILE A 11 -19.85 8.32 -7.28
C ILE A 11 -20.97 9.24 -7.78
N ASN A 12 -22.18 9.08 -7.24
CA ASN A 12 -23.35 9.90 -7.54
C ASN A 12 -23.64 10.03 -9.04
N ASP A 13 -23.46 8.94 -9.80
CA ASP A 13 -23.80 8.85 -11.22
C ASP A 13 -25.04 7.96 -11.38
N PRO A 14 -26.19 8.53 -11.78
CA PRO A 14 -27.44 7.77 -11.95
C PRO A 14 -27.42 6.84 -13.17
N ASN A 15 -26.43 6.94 -14.06
CA ASN A 15 -26.34 6.09 -15.25
C ASN A 15 -25.61 4.77 -14.98
N LEU A 16 -24.94 4.64 -13.83
CA LEU A 16 -24.26 3.41 -13.44
C LEU A 16 -25.24 2.44 -12.78
N SER A 17 -25.21 1.21 -13.24
CA SER A 17 -25.91 0.09 -12.62
C SER A 17 -25.24 -0.36 -11.31
N ASP A 18 -25.98 -1.09 -10.48
CA ASP A 18 -25.46 -1.70 -9.25
C ASP A 18 -24.24 -2.58 -9.50
N LYS A 19 -24.23 -3.30 -10.63
CA LYS A 19 -23.10 -4.13 -11.06
C LYS A 19 -21.90 -3.27 -11.49
N GLU A 20 -22.19 -2.21 -12.24
CA GLU A 20 -21.33 -1.04 -12.49
C GLU A 20 -20.48 -0.66 -11.26
N ILE A 21 -21.22 -0.35 -10.21
CA ILE A 21 -20.69 0.15 -8.94
C ILE A 21 -19.93 -0.93 -8.17
N GLU A 22 -20.41 -2.16 -8.18
CA GLU A 22 -19.73 -3.30 -7.56
C GLU A 22 -18.37 -3.56 -8.20
N GLU A 23 -18.30 -3.57 -9.54
CA GLU A 23 -17.04 -3.74 -10.27
C GLU A 23 -16.03 -2.62 -9.96
N ILE A 24 -16.50 -1.37 -9.85
CA ILE A 24 -15.66 -0.22 -9.45
C ILE A 24 -15.16 -0.38 -8.01
N ARG A 25 -16.03 -0.77 -7.06
CA ARG A 25 -15.67 -0.99 -5.66
C ARG A 25 -14.58 -2.06 -5.52
N ASP A 26 -14.77 -3.18 -6.20
CA ASP A 26 -13.89 -4.33 -6.11
C ASP A 26 -12.55 -4.04 -6.81
N GLY A 27 -12.60 -3.38 -7.96
CA GLY A 27 -11.41 -2.88 -8.68
C GLY A 27 -10.57 -1.93 -7.83
N LEU A 28 -11.20 -0.97 -7.15
CA LEU A 28 -10.51 -0.05 -6.24
C LEU A 28 -9.83 -0.79 -5.08
N PHE A 29 -10.50 -1.78 -4.50
CA PHE A 29 -9.94 -2.57 -3.41
C PHE A 29 -8.71 -3.35 -3.86
N MET A 30 -8.78 -4.06 -4.98
CA MET A 30 -7.64 -4.79 -5.55
C MET A 30 -6.46 -3.86 -5.85
N LEU A 31 -6.73 -2.68 -6.43
CA LEU A 31 -5.69 -1.69 -6.70
C LEU A 31 -5.02 -1.20 -5.41
N ALA A 32 -5.82 -0.93 -4.37
CA ALA A 32 -5.31 -0.48 -3.08
C ALA A 32 -4.41 -1.54 -2.41
N GLU A 33 -4.75 -2.83 -2.53
CA GLU A 33 -3.91 -3.93 -2.03
C GLU A 33 -2.54 -3.93 -2.74
N VAL A 34 -2.52 -3.87 -4.07
CA VAL A 34 -1.28 -3.83 -4.85
C VAL A 34 -0.41 -2.62 -4.47
N MET A 35 -1.02 -1.43 -4.34
CA MET A 35 -0.29 -0.23 -3.92
C MET A 35 0.28 -0.36 -2.50
N PHE A 36 -0.48 -0.96 -1.58
CA PHE A 36 -0.06 -1.15 -0.21
C PHE A 36 1.09 -2.16 -0.10
N GLU A 37 1.03 -3.27 -0.82
CA GLU A 37 2.11 -4.27 -0.88
C GLU A 37 3.42 -3.64 -1.39
N GLN A 38 3.34 -2.87 -2.47
CA GLN A 38 4.49 -2.17 -3.03
C GLN A 38 5.10 -1.18 -2.00
N TRP A 39 4.25 -0.37 -1.35
CA TRP A 39 4.70 0.55 -0.31
C TRP A 39 5.34 -0.19 0.87
N GLN A 40 4.80 -1.32 1.29
CA GLN A 40 5.39 -2.15 2.34
C GLN A 40 6.78 -2.66 1.94
N ALA A 41 6.93 -3.16 0.71
CA ALA A 41 8.20 -3.64 0.18
C ALA A 41 9.27 -2.54 0.19
N GLU A 42 8.91 -1.33 -0.21
CA GLU A 42 9.79 -0.16 -0.18
C GLU A 42 10.22 0.21 1.24
N ARG A 43 9.30 0.16 2.21
CA ARG A 43 9.62 0.43 3.62
C ARG A 43 10.53 -0.61 4.24
N ILE A 44 10.32 -1.89 3.92
CA ILE A 44 11.20 -2.98 4.37
C ILE A 44 12.61 -2.79 3.78
N LYS A 45 12.70 -2.44 2.50
CA LYS A 45 13.97 -2.16 1.82
C LYS A 45 14.70 -0.98 2.49
N ALA A 46 14.01 0.14 2.69
CA ALA A 46 14.59 1.33 3.33
C ALA A 46 15.07 1.04 4.77
N LYS A 47 14.34 0.21 5.53
CA LYS A 47 14.77 -0.19 6.88
C LYS A 47 16.07 -1.02 6.82
N LYS A 48 16.15 -2.00 5.92
CA LYS A 48 17.37 -2.82 5.75
C LYS A 48 18.59 -2.01 5.32
N GLU A 49 18.39 -1.01 4.46
CA GLU A 49 19.47 -0.12 4.03
C GLU A 49 20.02 0.71 5.20
N ASN A 50 19.16 1.23 6.06
CA ASN A 50 19.58 1.93 7.28
C ASN A 50 20.30 1.01 8.28
N ASP A 51 19.81 -0.23 8.46
CA ASP A 51 20.45 -1.20 9.36
C ASP A 51 21.87 -1.56 8.87
N ASN A 52 22.07 -1.75 7.55
CA ASN A 52 23.39 -2.05 6.97
C ASN A 52 24.39 -0.88 7.06
N GLN A 53 23.92 0.37 6.97
CA GLN A 53 24.79 1.54 7.14
C GLN A 53 25.32 1.65 8.58
N ASN A 54 24.48 1.35 9.58
CA ASN A 54 24.88 1.36 10.99
C ASN A 54 25.89 0.24 11.35
N GLU A 55 25.93 -0.87 10.60
CA GLU A 55 26.93 -1.93 10.81
C GLU A 55 28.30 -1.59 10.21
N HIS A 56 28.35 -0.81 9.12
CA HIS A 56 29.60 -0.35 8.49
C HIS A 56 30.27 0.81 9.24
N GLU A 57 29.55 1.53 10.11
CA GLU A 57 30.11 2.61 10.93
C GLU A 57 30.67 2.15 12.29
N LYS A 58 30.59 0.86 12.65
CA LYS A 58 31.31 0.37 13.85
C LYS A 58 32.82 0.45 13.58
N PRO A 59 33.58 1.29 14.29
CA PRO A 59 35.01 1.35 14.10
C PRO A 59 35.60 -0.01 14.51
N SER A 60 36.32 -0.62 13.59
CA SER A 60 37.27 -1.69 13.87
C SER A 60 38.42 -1.14 14.72
N GLY A 61 38.18 -1.01 16.02
CA GLY A 61 39.18 -0.79 17.06
C GLY A 61 38.62 -1.38 18.35
N GLN A 62 39.31 -2.27 19.06
CA GLN A 62 40.71 -2.17 19.42
C GLN A 62 41.39 -3.54 19.35
N GLN A 63 42.56 -3.56 18.71
CA GLN A 63 43.62 -4.50 19.06
C GLN A 63 44.07 -4.19 20.50
N GLN A 64 44.05 -5.20 21.38
CA GLN A 64 44.96 -5.32 22.51
C GLN A 64 45.40 -6.78 22.60
#